data_AF-A0A7W8DMA1-F1
#
_entry.id   AF-A0A7W8DMA1-F1
#
_cell.length_a   1.000
_cell.length_b   1.000
_cell.length_c   1.000
_cell.angle_alpha   90.00
_cell.angle_beta   90.00
_cell.angle_gamma   90.00
#
_symmetry.space_group_name_H-M   'P 1'
#
loop_
_entity.id
_entity.type
_entity.pdbx_description
1 polymer ?
#
loop_
_entity_poly.entity_id
_entity_poly.type
_entity_poly.pdbx_seq_one_letter_code
_entity_poly.pdbx_strand_id
1 'polypeptide(L)' 'MTVVLNGKVVDEIDLTTLKDGEITPDGSAMPKRLPGKQWSKMPLKDRIGFNCRRADAGIEFRKVKLLQLGSR' A
#
# COMPACT_ATOMS: atom_id res chain seq x y z
N MET A 1 1.95 2.77 -7.90
CA MET A 1 1.46 1.47 -7.40
C MET A 1 0.10 1.23 -8.01
N THR A 2 -0.13 0.05 -8.58
CA THR A 2 -1.43 -0.31 -9.18
C THR A 2 -1.98 -1.49 -8.41
N VAL A 3 -3.25 -1.43 -8.02
CA VAL A 3 -3.94 -2.52 -7.34
C VAL A 3 -5.00 -3.10 -8.27
N VAL A 4 -4.90 -4.39 -8.54
CA VAL A 4 -5.84 -5.14 -9.37
C VAL A 4 -6.58 -6.15 -8.51
N LEU A 5 -7.91 -6.07 -8.51
CA LEU A 5 -8.79 -6.99 -7.78
C LEU A 5 -9.78 -7.62 -8.75
N ASN A 6 -9.86 -8.95 -8.78
CA ASN A 6 -10.73 -9.72 -9.68
C ASN A 6 -10.60 -9.31 -11.16
N GLY A 7 -9.38 -9.04 -11.61
CA GLY A 7 -9.07 -8.68 -13.01
C GLY A 7 -9.35 -7.22 -13.37
N LYS A 8 -9.74 -6.37 -12.41
CA LYS A 8 -10.00 -4.93 -12.64
C LYS A 8 -9.03 -4.06 -11.85
N VAL A 9 -8.52 -2.99 -12.48
CA VAL A 9 -7.80 -1.94 -11.76
C VAL A 9 -8.80 -1.22 -10.87
N VAL A 10 -8.55 -1.24 -9.56
CA VAL A 10 -9.42 -0.58 -8.56
C VAL A 10 -8.75 0.62 -7.93
N ASP A 11 -7.42 0.73 -8.05
CA ASP A 11 -6.66 1.84 -7.50
C ASP A 11 -5.32 2.04 -8.24
N GLU A 12 -4.92 3.29 -8.39
CA GLU A 12 -3.65 3.75 -8.95
C GLU A 12 -3.10 4.91 -8.13
N ILE A 13 -1.96 4.68 -7.48
CA ILE A 13 -1.34 5.65 -6.58
C ILE A 13 0.05 6.00 -7.08
N ASP A 14 0.28 7.27 -7.36
CA ASP A 14 1.63 7.84 -7.47
C ASP A 14 2.10 8.34 -6.10
N LEU A 15 2.97 7.55 -5.46
CA LEU A 15 3.50 7.87 -4.12
C LEU A 15 4.28 9.19 -4.09
N THR A 16 4.79 9.68 -5.24
CA THR A 16 5.53 10.95 -5.29
C THR A 16 4.64 12.17 -5.03
N THR A 17 3.32 12.01 -5.15
CA THR A 17 2.31 13.04 -4.86
C THR A 17 2.00 13.16 -3.36
N LEU A 18 2.27 12.10 -2.57
CA LEU A 18 2.02 12.06 -1.12
C LEU A 18 3.17 12.71 -0.35
N LYS A 19 3.21 14.06 -0.43
CA LYS A 19 4.25 14.90 0.18
C LYS A 19 3.90 15.35 1.59
N ASP A 20 2.64 15.34 1.98
CA ASP A 20 2.21 15.59 3.35
C ASP A 20 1.99 14.23 4.05
N GLY A 21 2.39 14.14 5.32
CA GLY A 21 2.19 12.95 6.14
C GLY A 21 0.85 12.92 6.88
N GLU A 22 0.16 14.06 6.92
CA GLU A 22 -1.08 14.27 7.65
C GLU A 22 -2.30 14.46 6.72
N ILE A 23 -2.10 14.85 5.46
CA ILE A 23 -3.17 15.17 4.51
C ILE A 23 -2.90 14.47 3.16
N THR A 24 -3.95 13.89 2.57
CA THR A 24 -3.90 13.29 1.22
C THR A 24 -4.14 14.34 0.13
N PRO A 25 -3.80 14.07 -1.15
CA PRO A 25 -3.91 15.05 -2.23
C PRO A 25 -5.33 15.56 -2.51
N ASP A 26 -6.34 14.77 -2.13
CA ASP A 26 -7.76 15.13 -2.19
C ASP A 26 -8.23 15.98 -0.99
N GLY A 27 -7.33 16.31 -0.05
CA GLY A 27 -7.61 17.10 1.16
C GLY A 27 -8.11 16.29 2.36
N SER A 28 -8.25 14.97 2.24
CA SER A 28 -8.66 14.12 3.36
C SER A 28 -7.54 13.99 4.40
N ALA A 29 -7.91 13.78 5.67
CA ALA A 29 -6.93 13.58 6.74
C ALA A 29 -6.39 12.15 6.73
N MET A 30 -5.08 12.00 6.90
CA MET A 30 -4.44 10.70 7.10
C MET A 30 -4.83 10.11 8.47
N PRO A 31 -5.01 8.77 8.56
CA PRO A 31 -5.24 8.12 9.84
C PRO A 31 -4.06 8.31 10.81
N LYS A 32 -4.32 8.80 12.03
CA LYS A 32 -3.31 9.05 13.09
C LYS A 32 -2.41 7.86 13.46
N ARG A 33 -2.86 6.64 13.15
CA ARG A 33 -2.15 5.38 13.39
C ARG A 33 -1.06 5.09 12.35
N LEU A 34 -1.04 5.85 11.25
CA LEU A 34 0.07 5.87 10.30
C LEU A 34 1.06 6.96 10.76
N PRO A 35 2.36 6.73 10.66
CA PRO A 35 3.37 7.49 11.41
C PRO A 35 3.61 8.95 10.94
N GLY A 36 2.63 9.66 10.36
CA GLY A 36 2.79 11.05 9.90
C GLY A 36 3.94 11.25 8.90
N LYS A 37 4.44 10.17 8.30
CA LYS A 37 5.59 10.20 7.38
C LYS A 37 5.12 10.63 6.01
N GLN A 38 5.96 11.37 5.28
CA GLN A 38 5.74 11.67 3.87
C GLN A 38 5.96 10.38 3.05
N TRP A 39 4.90 9.86 2.42
CA TRP A 39 5.00 8.58 1.70
C TRP A 39 5.90 8.69 0.46
N SER A 40 6.01 9.89 -0.11
CA SER A 40 6.95 10.23 -1.19
C SER A 40 8.43 9.97 -0.86
N LYS A 41 8.78 9.83 0.42
CA LYS A 41 10.16 9.54 0.88
C LYS A 41 10.34 8.12 1.43
N MET A 42 9.31 7.26 1.35
CA MET A 42 9.43 5.90 1.86
C MET A 42 10.34 5.04 0.98
N PRO A 43 11.11 4.10 1.58
CA PRO A 43 11.86 3.11 0.82
C PRO A 43 10.94 2.31 -0.12
N LEU A 44 11.35 2.13 -1.37
CA LEU A 44 10.59 1.39 -2.39
C LEU A 44 11.00 -0.10 -2.49
N LYS A 45 11.90 -0.55 -1.61
CA LYS A 45 12.37 -1.93 -1.53
C LYS A 45 12.45 -2.36 -0.08
N ASP A 46 11.67 -3.35 0.29
CA ASP A 46 11.67 -3.98 1.61
C ASP A 46 10.95 -5.34 1.56
N ARG A 47 10.72 -5.94 2.73
CA ARG A 47 9.93 -7.16 2.91
C ARG A 47 8.45 -6.92 2.59
N ILE A 48 7.80 -7.96 2.05
CA ILE A 48 6.35 -8.01 1.87
C ILE A 48 5.76 -8.85 3.01
N GLY A 49 4.72 -8.35 3.68
CA GLY A 49 4.05 -9.03 4.80
C GLY A 49 2.55 -9.21 4.56
N PHE A 50 1.98 -10.24 5.17
CA PHE A 50 0.54 -10.49 5.21
C PHE A 50 0.04 -10.21 6.64
N ASN A 51 -0.95 -9.34 6.77
CA ASN A 51 -1.61 -9.16 8.06
C ASN A 51 -2.46 -10.40 8.37
N CYS A 52 -2.36 -10.87 9.62
CA CYS A 52 -3.13 -12.00 10.13
C CYS A 52 -4.59 -11.62 10.42
N ARG A 53 -5.36 -12.60 10.91
CA ARG A 53 -6.70 -12.41 11.48
C ARG A 53 -6.77 -11.14 12.32
N ARG A 54 -7.74 -10.29 12.01
CA ARG A 54 -8.13 -9.14 12.83
C ARG A 54 -9.53 -9.39 13.36
N ALA A 55 -9.69 -9.27 14.68
CA ALA A 55 -10.93 -9.61 15.39
C ALA A 55 -11.36 -11.08 15.12
N ASP A 56 -12.62 -11.31 14.75
CA ASP A 56 -13.24 -12.62 14.56
C ASP A 56 -13.27 -13.11 13.10
N ALA A 57 -12.91 -12.27 12.14
CA ALA A 57 -12.88 -12.63 10.73
C ALA A 57 -11.59 -13.39 10.35
N GLY A 58 -11.73 -14.68 10.02
CA GLY A 58 -10.66 -15.50 9.45
C GLY A 58 -10.30 -15.07 8.03
N ILE A 59 -9.01 -15.22 7.66
CA ILE A 59 -8.51 -14.96 6.31
C ILE A 59 -7.49 -16.03 5.91
N GLU A 60 -7.57 -16.48 4.66
CA GLU A 60 -6.67 -17.48 4.09
C GLU A 60 -6.08 -16.97 2.76
N PHE A 61 -4.80 -17.27 2.54
CA PHE A 61 -4.09 -16.91 1.32
C PHE A 61 -3.58 -18.17 0.63
N ARG A 62 -3.74 -18.26 -0.69
CA ARG A 62 -3.23 -19.36 -1.51
C ARG A 62 -2.69 -18.83 -2.83
N LYS A 63 -1.75 -19.57 -3.43
CA LYS A 63 -1.15 -19.25 -4.74
C LYS A 63 -0.46 -17.88 -4.80
N VAL A 64 0.15 -17.46 -3.69
CA VAL A 64 0.98 -16.25 -3.63
C VAL A 64 2.23 -16.45 -4.50
N LYS A 65 2.48 -15.49 -5.40
CA LYS A 65 3.63 -15.49 -6.30
C LYS A 65 4.22 -14.08 -6.36
N LEU A 66 5.51 -13.98 -6.63
CA LEU A 66 6.22 -12.72 -6.82
C LEU A 66 6.89 -12.73 -8.20
N LEU A 67 6.68 -11.68 -8.97
CA LEU A 67 7.43 -11.40 -10.19
C LEU A 67 8.21 -10.11 -9.97
N GLN A 68 9.53 -10.17 -10.11
CA GLN A 68 10.35 -8.97 -10.06
C GLN A 68 10.24 -8.22 -11.40
N LEU A 69 9.86 -6.95 -11.33
CA LEU A 69 9.74 -6.08 -12.50
C LEU A 69 11.03 -5.27 -12.69
N GLY A 70 11.91 -5.74 -13.58
CA GLY A 70 13.15 -5.06 -13.96
C GLY A 70 14.20 -4.94 -12.84
N SER A 71 15.46 -4.84 -13.24
CA SER A 71 16.58 -4.46 -12.39
C SER A 71 17.17 -3.16 -12.96
N ARG A 72 17.12 -2.07 -12.18
CA ARG A 72 18.11 -1.02 -12.31
C ARG A 72 19.16 -1.25 -11.24
#